data_AF-A0A8R7U121-F1
#
_entry.id   AF-A0A8R7U121-F1
#
_cell.length_a   1.000
_cell.length_b   1.000
_cell.length_c   1.000
_cell.angle_alpha   90.00
_cell.angle_beta   90.00
_cell.angle_gamma   90.00
#
_symmetry.space_group_name_H-M   'P 1'
#
loop_
_entity.id
_entity.type
_entity.pdbx_description
1 polymer ?
#
loop_
_entity_poly.entity_id
_entity_poly.type
_entity_poly.pdbx_seq_one_letter_code
_entity_poly.pdbx_strand_id
1 'polypeptide(L)'
;MMAPPLYSRYNIERQAANYYTRNVFGKFQKQVTASTGYIINQDTEYQGRGLMFNLTSSLYENPKLFSVRVMMDEGVFQCSCHYFEMNGLVCAHIIRVMVHLNVQVIPQQYLLESWSEAATTSMARTGRLLEFGRPSTNTLKYNSLCRRLTWLASDACCNDDAYKILDEAIKVLEPAIAAAKRGVLPEQQATQRSEPPKQPATATGVLSDGLPQPQSTEMLRNPARVPKKGR
;
A
#
# COMPACT_ATOMS: atom_id res chain seq x y z
N MET A 1 12.04 -10.89 18.70
CA MET A 1 10.66 -11.24 18.29
C MET A 1 10.57 -12.75 18.12
N MET A 2 9.61 -13.41 18.77
CA MET A 2 9.37 -14.85 18.60
C MET A 2 8.71 -15.08 17.23
N ALA A 3 9.21 -16.06 16.47
CA ALA A 3 8.61 -16.44 15.19
C ALA A 3 7.15 -16.90 15.41
N PRO A 4 6.20 -16.54 14.53
CA PRO A 4 4.82 -16.95 14.69
C PRO A 4 4.72 -18.48 14.61
N PRO A 5 3.82 -19.11 15.41
CA PRO A 5 3.66 -20.56 15.40
C PRO A 5 3.19 -21.02 14.01
N LEU A 6 3.88 -22.02 13.45
CA LEU A 6 3.52 -22.62 12.18
C LEU A 6 2.45 -23.69 12.40
N TYR A 7 1.48 -23.78 11.48
CA TYR A 7 0.43 -24.79 11.51
C TYR A 7 0.92 -26.12 10.93
N SER A 8 1.71 -26.06 9.86
CA SER A 8 2.26 -27.20 9.13
C SER A 8 3.79 -27.21 9.16
N ARG A 9 4.39 -28.26 8.59
CA ARG A 9 5.84 -28.35 8.36
C ARG A 9 6.24 -27.94 6.95
N TYR A 10 5.34 -27.32 6.18
CA TYR A 10 5.63 -26.94 4.80
C TYR A 10 6.64 -25.79 4.73
N ASN A 11 7.63 -25.93 3.85
CA ASN A 11 8.64 -24.89 3.65
C ASN A 11 8.04 -23.58 3.12
N ILE A 12 6.97 -23.66 2.32
CA ILE A 12 6.20 -22.50 1.85
C ILE A 12 5.53 -21.72 3.00
N GLU A 13 5.11 -22.39 4.09
CA GLU A 13 4.54 -21.71 5.25
C GLU A 13 5.62 -20.98 6.04
N ARG A 14 6.80 -21.60 6.22
CA ARG A 14 7.95 -20.94 6.85
C ARG A 14 8.40 -19.71 6.06
N GLN A 15 8.43 -19.81 4.72
CA GLN A 15 8.75 -18.66 3.88
C GLN A 15 7.72 -17.53 4.05
N ALA A 16 6.43 -17.86 4.02
CA ALA A 16 5.35 -16.89 4.22
C ALA A 16 5.43 -16.21 5.61
N ALA A 17 5.78 -16.96 6.65
CA ALA A 17 5.98 -16.43 8.01
C ALA A 17 7.08 -15.38 8.11
N ASN A 18 8.14 -15.53 7.30
CA ASN A 18 9.27 -14.61 7.29
C ASN A 18 9.04 -13.39 6.38
N TYR A 19 8.11 -13.49 5.42
CA TYR A 19 7.86 -12.44 4.45
C TYR A 19 6.67 -11.53 4.83
N TYR A 20 5.55 -12.15 5.21
CA TYR A 20 4.30 -11.44 5.46
C TYR A 20 4.22 -10.84 6.87
N THR A 21 3.51 -9.72 7.00
CA THR A 21 3.11 -9.21 8.31
C THR A 21 2.28 -10.24 9.08
N ARG A 22 2.34 -10.21 10.42
CA ARG A 22 1.58 -11.13 11.29
C ARG A 22 0.10 -11.29 10.92
N ASN A 23 -0.59 -10.22 10.55
CA ASN A 23 -2.02 -10.26 10.16
C ASN A 23 -2.22 -10.99 8.83
N VAL A 24 -1.34 -10.72 7.85
CA VAL A 24 -1.39 -11.37 6.54
C VAL A 24 -1.00 -12.83 6.67
N PHE A 25 0.05 -13.13 7.43
CA PHE A 25 0.45 -14.50 7.70
C PHE A 25 -0.71 -15.29 8.33
N GLY A 26 -1.44 -14.71 9.28
CA GLY A 26 -2.64 -15.35 9.83
C GLY A 26 -3.72 -15.67 8.78
N LYS A 27 -3.89 -14.83 7.75
CA LYS A 27 -4.79 -15.15 6.62
C LYS A 27 -4.24 -16.27 5.75
N PHE A 28 -2.94 -16.27 5.49
CA PHE A 28 -2.27 -17.34 4.74
C PHE A 28 -2.38 -18.67 5.49
N GLN A 29 -2.17 -18.71 6.81
CA GLN A 29 -2.34 -19.93 7.62
C GLN A 29 -3.75 -20.51 7.51
N LYS A 30 -4.79 -19.67 7.48
CA LYS A 30 -6.16 -20.15 7.23
C LYS A 30 -6.29 -20.84 5.86
N GLN A 31 -5.60 -20.36 4.83
CA GLN A 31 -5.55 -21.02 3.52
C GLN A 31 -4.74 -22.34 3.58
N VAL A 32 -3.64 -22.39 4.33
CA VAL A 32 -2.87 -23.62 4.58
C VAL A 32 -3.75 -24.67 5.26
N THR A 33 -4.45 -24.31 6.34
CA THR A 33 -5.38 -25.21 7.02
C THR A 33 -6.52 -25.65 6.09
N ALA A 34 -7.13 -24.72 5.34
CA ALA A 34 -8.20 -25.07 4.40
C ALA A 34 -7.73 -26.02 3.29
N SER A 35 -6.45 -25.95 2.89
CA SER A 35 -5.89 -26.82 1.84
C SER A 35 -5.97 -28.30 2.17
N THR A 36 -5.96 -28.68 3.46
CA THR A 36 -6.04 -30.09 3.89
C THR A 36 -7.41 -30.70 3.62
N GLY A 37 -8.45 -29.86 3.46
CA GLY A 37 -9.80 -30.30 3.11
C GLY A 37 -9.99 -30.60 1.63
N TYR A 38 -8.99 -30.38 0.77
CA TYR A 38 -9.11 -30.62 -0.68
C TYR A 38 -8.33 -31.86 -1.13
N ILE A 39 -8.96 -32.63 -2.01
CA ILE A 39 -8.39 -33.82 -2.64
C ILE A 39 -8.10 -33.49 -4.11
N ILE A 40 -6.92 -33.90 -4.59
CA ILE A 40 -6.56 -33.81 -6.01
C ILE A 40 -7.09 -35.07 -6.69
N ASN A 41 -7.92 -34.89 -7.70
CA ASN A 41 -8.43 -35.99 -8.52
C ASN A 41 -7.29 -36.53 -9.40
N GLN A 42 -7.26 -37.83 -9.64
CA GLN A 42 -6.15 -38.49 -10.36
C GLN A 42 -6.03 -38.06 -11.84
N ASP A 43 -7.03 -37.35 -12.36
CA ASP A 43 -7.09 -36.83 -13.72
C ASP A 43 -6.20 -35.57 -13.88
N THR A 44 -4.88 -35.78 -13.81
CA THR A 44 -3.93 -34.72 -14.18
C THR A 44 -3.80 -34.70 -15.70
N GLU A 45 -4.40 -33.69 -16.32
CA GLU A 45 -4.36 -33.53 -17.77
C GLU A 45 -3.21 -32.62 -18.19
N TYR A 46 -2.47 -33.03 -19.22
CA TYR A 46 -1.54 -32.15 -19.90
C TYR A 46 -2.30 -31.26 -20.88
N GLN A 47 -2.30 -29.94 -20.64
CA GLN A 47 -2.92 -28.97 -21.53
C GLN A 47 -1.88 -27.98 -22.08
N GLY A 48 -1.35 -28.28 -23.27
CA GLY A 48 -0.47 -27.38 -24.01
C GLY A 48 0.93 -27.28 -23.41
N ARG A 49 1.20 -26.25 -22.60
CA ARG A 49 2.47 -26.04 -21.88
C ARG A 49 2.36 -26.23 -20.36
N GLY A 50 1.20 -26.63 -19.85
CA GLY A 50 0.95 -26.74 -18.41
C GLY A 50 0.19 -28.00 -18.00
N LEU A 51 0.25 -28.30 -16.70
CA LEU A 51 -0.53 -29.35 -16.04
C LEU A 51 -1.83 -28.77 -15.50
N MET A 52 -2.93 -29.49 -15.66
CA MET A 52 -4.20 -29.15 -15.04
C MET A 52 -4.51 -30.14 -13.91
N PHE A 53 -4.74 -29.61 -12.72
CA PHE A 53 -5.18 -30.37 -11.55
C PHE A 53 -6.63 -30.02 -11.23
N ASN A 54 -7.46 -31.04 -11.06
CA ASN A 54 -8.83 -30.89 -10.58
C ASN A 54 -8.90 -31.23 -9.09
N LEU A 55 -9.54 -30.36 -8.31
CA LEU A 55 -9.64 -30.48 -6.86
C LEU A 55 -11.10 -30.51 -6.43
N THR A 56 -11.36 -31.36 -5.45
CA THR A 56 -12.68 -31.58 -4.88
C THR A 56 -12.61 -31.35 -3.38
N SER A 57 -13.60 -30.66 -2.81
CA SER A 57 -13.69 -30.51 -1.35
C SER A 57 -14.12 -31.85 -0.72
N SER A 58 -13.37 -32.34 0.26
CA SER A 58 -13.71 -33.55 1.02
C SER A 58 -14.81 -33.33 2.06
N LEU A 59 -15.25 -32.08 2.25
CA LEU A 59 -16.13 -31.68 3.37
C LEU A 59 -17.62 -31.64 3.00
N TYR A 60 -18.00 -31.82 1.72
CA TYR A 60 -19.38 -31.65 1.26
C TYR A 60 -19.83 -32.80 0.35
N GLU A 61 -21.09 -33.21 0.47
CA GLU A 61 -21.73 -34.27 -0.35
C GLU A 61 -21.84 -33.90 -1.85
N ASN A 62 -21.92 -32.61 -2.18
CA ASN A 62 -21.86 -32.08 -3.55
C ASN A 62 -20.65 -31.15 -3.69
N PRO A 63 -19.45 -31.72 -3.82
CA PRO A 63 -18.25 -30.93 -3.69
C PRO A 63 -18.00 -30.10 -4.94
N LYS A 64 -17.82 -28.79 -4.73
CA LYS A 64 -17.46 -27.86 -5.80
C LYS A 64 -16.10 -28.25 -6.39
N LEU A 65 -16.06 -28.41 -7.71
CA LEU A 65 -14.84 -28.68 -8.45
C LEU A 65 -14.06 -27.38 -8.68
N PHE A 66 -12.76 -27.41 -8.39
CA PHE A 66 -11.82 -26.32 -8.68
C PHE A 66 -10.72 -26.85 -9.59
N SER A 67 -10.23 -26.01 -10.50
CA SER A 67 -9.12 -26.36 -11.37
C SER A 67 -7.93 -25.44 -11.10
N VAL A 68 -6.73 -26.02 -11.16
CA VAL A 68 -5.46 -25.31 -11.03
C VAL A 68 -4.60 -25.66 -12.24
N ARG A 69 -4.31 -24.66 -13.08
CA ARG A 69 -3.36 -24.74 -14.17
C ARG A 69 -1.97 -24.37 -13.65
N VAL A 70 -0.99 -25.22 -13.91
CA VAL A 70 0.39 -25.05 -13.48
C VAL A 70 1.31 -25.01 -14.69
N MET A 71 2.09 -23.95 -14.81
CA MET A 71 3.20 -23.83 -15.76
C MET A 71 4.49 -23.83 -14.94
N MET A 72 5.12 -25.00 -14.83
CA MET A 72 6.23 -25.24 -13.89
C MET A 72 7.50 -24.48 -14.27
N ASP A 73 7.74 -24.33 -15.57
CA ASP A 73 8.85 -23.55 -16.16
C ASP A 73 8.73 -22.06 -15.81
N GLU A 74 7.52 -21.53 -15.81
CA GLU A 74 7.25 -20.12 -15.47
C GLU A 74 6.95 -19.92 -13.98
N GLY A 75 6.81 -21.00 -13.19
CA GLY A 75 6.40 -20.94 -11.78
C GLY A 75 5.00 -20.35 -11.58
N VAL A 76 4.11 -20.48 -12.56
CA VAL A 76 2.77 -19.89 -12.56
C VAL A 76 1.72 -20.93 -12.15
N PHE A 77 0.88 -20.55 -11.20
CA PHE A 77 -0.25 -21.31 -10.67
C PHE A 77 -1.54 -20.48 -10.81
N GLN A 78 -2.41 -20.86 -11.73
CA GLN A 78 -3.68 -20.18 -11.96
C GLN A 78 -4.81 -21.05 -11.46
N CYS A 79 -5.66 -20.51 -10.58
CA CYS A 79 -6.79 -21.25 -10.03
C CYS A 79 -8.11 -20.63 -10.46
N SER A 80 -9.09 -21.47 -10.81
CA SER A 80 -10.44 -21.04 -11.18
C SER A 80 -11.22 -20.32 -10.07
N CYS A 81 -10.71 -20.32 -8.83
CA CYS A 81 -11.30 -19.56 -7.73
C CYS A 81 -10.96 -18.06 -7.76
N HIS A 82 -9.97 -17.63 -8.54
CA HIS A 82 -9.50 -16.24 -8.69
C HIS A 82 -9.16 -15.51 -7.38
N TYR A 83 -8.89 -16.25 -6.30
CA TYR A 83 -8.67 -15.69 -4.98
C TYR A 83 -7.38 -14.87 -4.92
N PHE A 84 -6.36 -15.21 -5.70
CA PHE A 84 -5.13 -14.43 -5.75
C PHE A 84 -5.37 -13.06 -6.41
N GLU A 85 -6.15 -13.03 -7.49
CA GLU A 85 -6.50 -11.82 -8.22
C GLU A 85 -7.38 -10.89 -7.36
N MET A 86 -8.24 -11.45 -6.52
CA MET A 86 -9.11 -10.69 -5.62
C MET A 86 -8.40 -10.24 -4.33
N ASN A 87 -7.58 -11.11 -3.73
CA ASN A 87 -7.08 -10.91 -2.36
C ASN A 87 -5.55 -10.76 -2.28
N GLY A 88 -4.82 -10.98 -3.37
CA GLY A 88 -3.36 -10.93 -3.43
C GLY A 88 -2.66 -12.03 -2.62
N LEU A 89 -3.36 -13.11 -2.26
CA LEU A 89 -2.84 -14.22 -1.47
C LEU A 89 -3.07 -15.55 -2.17
N VAL A 90 -2.14 -16.48 -2.00
CA VAL A 90 -2.26 -17.84 -2.55
C VAL A 90 -3.44 -18.55 -1.86
N CYS A 91 -4.30 -19.16 -2.64
CA CYS A 91 -5.47 -19.86 -2.14
C CYS A 91 -5.17 -21.29 -1.70
N ALA A 92 -6.08 -21.86 -0.91
CA ALA A 92 -6.02 -23.25 -0.45
C ALA A 92 -5.81 -24.27 -1.59
N HIS A 93 -6.42 -24.05 -2.77
CA HIS A 93 -6.28 -24.96 -3.91
C HIS A 93 -4.86 -24.96 -4.48
N ILE A 94 -4.27 -23.77 -4.68
CA ILE A 94 -2.89 -23.66 -5.16
C ILE A 94 -1.93 -24.22 -4.12
N ILE A 95 -2.14 -23.94 -2.83
CA ILE A 95 -1.33 -24.52 -1.74
C ILE A 95 -1.38 -26.05 -1.79
N ARG A 96 -2.57 -26.63 -1.99
CA ARG A 96 -2.73 -28.09 -2.08
C ARG A 96 -1.93 -28.68 -3.24
N VAL A 97 -1.96 -28.03 -4.40
CA VAL A 97 -1.18 -28.44 -5.58
C VAL A 97 0.33 -28.24 -5.37
N MET A 98 0.75 -27.12 -4.76
CA MET A 98 2.16 -26.88 -4.42
C MET A 98 2.70 -27.98 -3.50
N VAL A 99 1.94 -28.38 -2.47
CA VAL A 99 2.31 -29.47 -1.57
C VAL A 99 2.40 -30.80 -2.33
N HIS A 100 1.45 -31.09 -3.21
CA HIS A 100 1.46 -32.31 -4.02
C HIS A 100 2.66 -32.39 -4.97
N LEU A 101 3.01 -31.26 -5.59
CA LEU A 101 4.19 -31.11 -6.45
C LEU A 101 5.49 -30.91 -5.67
N ASN A 102 5.44 -30.97 -4.33
CA ASN A 102 6.59 -30.78 -3.45
C ASN A 102 7.34 -29.46 -3.71
N VAL A 103 6.61 -28.40 -4.03
CA VAL A 103 7.14 -27.04 -4.20
C VAL A 103 7.64 -26.53 -2.85
N GLN A 104 8.92 -26.18 -2.79
CA GLN A 104 9.58 -25.78 -1.53
C GLN A 104 9.50 -24.27 -1.26
N VAL A 105 9.27 -23.48 -2.30
CA VAL A 105 9.34 -22.02 -2.28
C VAL A 105 8.18 -21.46 -3.08
N ILE A 106 7.42 -20.54 -2.48
CA ILE A 106 6.39 -19.74 -3.15
C ILE A 106 7.09 -18.86 -4.20
N PRO A 107 6.69 -18.93 -5.47
CA PRO A 107 7.26 -18.08 -6.52
C PRO A 107 7.08 -16.59 -6.19
N GLN A 108 8.10 -15.79 -6.53
CA GLN A 108 8.17 -14.38 -6.13
C GLN A 108 6.93 -13.55 -6.55
N GLN A 109 6.32 -13.87 -7.69
CA GLN A 109 5.11 -13.20 -8.18
C GLN A 109 3.91 -13.29 -7.25
N TYR A 110 3.87 -14.28 -6.34
CA TYR A 110 2.82 -14.41 -5.32
C TYR A 110 3.19 -13.73 -3.99
N LEU A 111 4.42 -13.22 -3.85
CA LEU A 111 4.90 -12.49 -2.70
C LEU A 111 4.81 -10.98 -2.95
N LEU A 112 3.58 -10.48 -3.02
CA LEU A 112 3.32 -9.06 -3.23
C LEU A 112 3.92 -8.18 -2.12
N GLU A 113 4.67 -7.16 -2.52
CA GLU A 113 5.37 -6.24 -1.60
C GLU A 113 4.44 -5.52 -0.64
N SER A 114 3.21 -5.20 -1.07
CA SER A 114 2.18 -4.53 -0.25
C SER A 114 1.79 -5.30 1.01
N TRP A 115 2.09 -6.60 1.05
CA TRP A 115 1.81 -7.48 2.18
C TRP A 115 3.05 -7.84 3.00
N SER A 116 4.23 -7.38 2.58
CA SER A 116 5.50 -7.63 3.25
C SER A 116 5.63 -6.85 4.56
N GLU A 117 6.38 -7.40 5.53
CA GLU A 117 6.78 -6.63 6.72
C GLU A 117 7.63 -5.41 6.36
N ALA A 118 8.38 -5.50 5.26
CA ALA A 118 9.17 -4.40 4.74
C ALA A 118 8.29 -3.21 4.29
N ALA A 119 7.10 -3.43 3.73
CA ALA A 119 6.16 -2.36 3.41
C ALA A 119 5.62 -1.66 4.66
N THR A 120 5.33 -2.42 5.73
CA THR A 120 4.88 -1.84 7.01
C THR A 120 6.01 -1.08 7.70
N THR A 121 7.23 -1.63 7.67
CA THR A 121 8.44 -1.02 8.25
C THR A 121 8.90 0.20 7.44
N SER A 122 8.78 0.17 6.11
CA SER A 122 9.02 1.29 5.21
C SER A 122 8.04 2.43 5.48
N MET A 123 6.74 2.13 5.56
CA MET A 123 5.70 3.12 5.89
C MET A 123 5.87 3.69 7.30
N ALA A 124 6.29 2.87 8.27
CA ALA A 124 6.57 3.30 9.64
C ALA A 124 7.87 4.13 9.76
N ARG A 125 8.93 3.81 9.00
CA ARG A 125 10.22 4.55 9.04
C ARG A 125 10.23 5.81 8.20
N THR A 126 9.48 5.88 7.10
CA THR A 126 9.51 7.04 6.19
C THR A 126 8.35 8.02 6.41
N GLY A 127 7.35 7.67 7.22
CA GLY A 127 6.17 8.53 7.44
C GLY A 127 5.37 8.84 6.16
N ARG A 128 5.75 8.27 5.00
CA ARG A 128 5.05 8.43 3.72
C ARG A 128 3.92 7.42 3.68
N LEU A 129 2.88 7.71 4.46
CA LEU A 129 1.53 7.34 4.03
C LEU A 129 1.35 8.00 2.66
N LEU A 130 0.97 7.21 1.64
CA LEU A 130 0.59 7.70 0.31
C LEU A 130 -0.09 9.07 0.48
N GLU A 131 0.50 10.14 -0.05
CA GLU A 131 -0.18 11.43 -0.21
C GLU A 131 -1.32 11.19 -1.21
N PHE A 132 -2.38 10.53 -0.76
CA PHE A 132 -3.68 10.73 -1.35
C PHE A 132 -3.93 12.22 -1.19
N GLY A 133 -4.02 12.91 -2.33
CA GLY A 133 -4.31 14.33 -2.39
C GLY A 133 -5.39 14.70 -1.38
N ARG A 134 -5.22 15.86 -0.73
CA ARG A 134 -6.05 16.45 0.33
C ARG A 134 -7.34 15.66 0.58
N PRO A 135 -7.46 14.89 1.70
CA PRO A 135 -8.57 13.98 1.88
C PRO A 135 -9.91 14.72 1.72
N SER A 136 -10.75 14.23 0.82
CA SER A 136 -11.96 14.93 0.36
C SER A 136 -13.10 14.88 1.38
N THR A 137 -13.15 13.85 2.22
CA THR A 137 -14.21 13.65 3.24
C THR A 137 -13.67 13.72 4.66
N ASN A 138 -14.53 14.07 5.62
CA ASN A 138 -14.14 14.16 7.03
C ASN A 138 -13.69 12.81 7.61
N THR A 139 -14.32 11.71 7.19
CA THR A 139 -13.92 10.35 7.59
C THR A 139 -12.50 10.01 7.16
N LEU A 140 -12.11 10.39 5.94
CA LEU A 140 -10.74 10.15 5.44
C LEU A 140 -9.71 11.05 6.15
N LYS A 141 -10.06 12.32 6.44
CA LYS A 141 -9.20 13.22 7.23
C LYS A 141 -8.96 12.67 8.63
N TYR A 142 -10.02 12.26 9.33
CA TYR A 142 -9.95 11.67 10.66
C TYR A 142 -9.09 10.41 10.67
N ASN A 143 -9.38 9.44 9.80
CA ASN A 143 -8.62 8.19 9.74
C ASN A 143 -7.14 8.40 9.43
N SER A 144 -6.81 9.36 8.56
CA SER A 144 -5.42 9.72 8.24
C SER A 144 -4.69 10.30 9.45
N LEU A 145 -5.32 11.27 10.15
CA LEU A 145 -4.75 11.91 11.33
C LEU A 145 -4.58 10.93 12.50
N CYS A 146 -5.59 10.10 12.77
CA CYS A 146 -5.53 9.10 13.84
C CYS A 146 -4.34 8.16 13.65
N ARG A 147 -4.13 7.63 12.44
CA ARG A 147 -2.99 6.72 12.17
C ARG A 147 -1.64 7.38 12.47
N ARG A 148 -1.45 8.63 12.01
CA ARG A 148 -0.20 9.38 12.24
C ARG A 148 0.02 9.67 13.72
N LEU A 149 -1.03 10.10 14.43
CA LEU A 149 -0.95 10.41 15.86
C LEU A 149 -0.74 9.16 16.71
N THR A 150 -1.38 8.03 16.37
CA THR A 150 -1.15 6.74 17.06
C THR A 150 0.29 6.28 16.92
N TRP A 151 0.89 6.43 15.75
CA TRP A 151 2.31 6.10 15.56
C TRP A 151 3.21 7.03 16.37
N LEU A 152 3.03 8.35 16.25
CA LEU A 152 3.81 9.34 17.01
C LEU A 152 3.72 9.10 18.53
N ALA A 153 2.52 8.80 19.03
CA ALA A 153 2.31 8.50 20.44
C ALA A 153 3.03 7.20 20.86
N SER A 154 3.00 6.17 20.02
CA SER A 154 3.70 4.91 20.28
C SER A 154 5.22 5.03 20.22
N ASP A 155 5.74 5.97 19.43
CA ASP A 155 7.19 6.22 19.31
C ASP A 155 7.70 7.07 20.48
N ALA A 156 6.95 8.11 20.85
CA ALA A 156 7.32 9.05 21.89
C ALA A 156 7.16 8.50 23.32
N CYS A 157 6.27 7.53 23.57
CA CYS A 157 5.95 7.09 24.94
C CYS A 157 7.07 6.34 25.67
N CYS A 158 8.05 5.81 24.94
CA CYS A 158 9.18 5.06 25.51
C CYS A 158 10.36 5.95 25.92
N ASN A 159 10.29 7.27 25.69
CA ASN A 159 11.35 8.21 26.00
C ASN A 159 10.76 9.50 26.58
N ASP A 160 11.11 9.83 27.82
CA ASP A 160 10.53 10.98 28.55
C ASP A 160 10.75 12.32 27.85
N ASP A 161 11.88 12.51 27.17
CA ASP A 161 12.17 13.75 26.44
C ASP A 161 11.35 13.81 25.14
N ALA A 162 11.21 12.69 24.43
CA ALA A 162 10.35 12.60 23.24
C ALA A 162 8.87 12.78 23.60
N TYR A 163 8.43 12.23 24.74
CA TYR A 163 7.10 12.43 25.28
C TYR A 163 6.83 13.91 25.57
N LYS A 164 7.73 14.59 26.28
CA LYS A 164 7.60 16.03 26.57
C LYS A 164 7.51 16.87 25.30
N ILE A 165 8.34 16.56 24.29
CA ILE A 165 8.30 17.26 23.00
C ILE A 165 6.93 17.09 22.33
N LEU A 166 6.39 15.87 22.30
CA LEU A 166 5.10 15.60 21.68
C LEU A 166 3.94 16.24 22.47
N ASP A 167 3.98 16.19 23.80
CA ASP A 167 2.97 16.78 24.68
C ASP A 167 2.90 18.31 24.55
N GLU A 168 4.06 18.98 24.58
CA GLU A 168 4.13 20.43 24.36
C GLU A 168 3.66 20.82 22.95
N ALA A 169 3.99 20.03 21.93
CA ALA A 169 3.50 20.25 20.57
C ALA A 169 1.96 20.12 20.48
N ILE A 170 1.36 19.13 21.17
CA ILE A 170 -0.09 18.94 21.22
C ILE A 170 -0.77 20.16 21.88
N LYS A 171 -0.24 20.65 23.01
CA LYS A 171 -0.77 21.83 23.71
C LYS A 171 -0.79 23.08 22.84
N VAL A 172 0.19 23.25 21.96
CA VAL A 172 0.23 24.38 21.00
C VAL A 172 -0.76 24.18 19.84
N LEU A 173 -0.93 22.93 19.38
CA LEU A 173 -1.82 22.62 18.25
C LEU A 173 -3.31 22.77 18.58
N GLU A 174 -3.73 22.40 19.79
CA GLU A 174 -5.13 22.51 20.23
C GLU A 174 -5.75 23.90 20.03
N PRO A 175 -5.17 25.01 20.54
CA PRO A 175 -5.70 26.35 20.35
C PRO A 175 -5.61 26.81 18.89
N ALA A 176 -4.55 26.42 18.16
CA ALA A 176 -4.40 26.76 16.74
C ALA A 176 -5.50 26.11 15.88
N ILE A 177 -5.84 24.84 16.14
CA ILE A 177 -6.95 24.14 15.47
C ILE A 177 -8.29 24.78 15.85
N ALA A 178 -8.47 25.17 17.11
CA ALA A 178 -9.67 25.86 17.57
C ALA A 178 -9.84 27.25 16.92
N ALA A 179 -8.75 28.00 16.75
CA ALA A 179 -8.74 29.29 16.05
C ALA A 179 -9.06 29.14 14.56
N ALA A 180 -8.45 28.16 13.89
CA ALA A 180 -8.71 27.85 12.48
C ALA A 180 -10.18 27.45 12.24
N LYS A 181 -10.81 26.71 13.18
CA LYS A 181 -12.24 26.38 13.11
C LYS A 181 -13.17 27.59 13.25
N ARG A 182 -12.71 28.65 13.92
CA ARG A 182 -13.46 29.92 14.11
C ARG A 182 -13.21 30.93 12.98
N GLY A 183 -12.39 30.60 11.98
CA GLY A 183 -12.10 31.47 10.85
C GLY A 183 -11.11 32.61 11.16
N VAL A 184 -10.41 32.56 12.29
CA VAL A 184 -9.39 33.56 12.66
C VAL A 184 -8.02 32.92 12.49
N LEU A 185 -7.32 33.27 11.43
CA LEU A 185 -5.89 32.98 11.27
C LEU A 185 -5.10 33.91 12.21
N PRO A 186 -4.20 33.42 13.07
CA PRO A 186 -3.29 34.28 13.81
C PRO A 186 -2.25 34.86 12.86
N GLU A 187 -2.29 36.18 12.70
CA GLU A 187 -1.29 36.98 12.03
C GLU A 187 0.06 36.84 12.75
N GLN A 188 1.10 36.43 12.02
CA GLN A 188 2.45 36.38 12.55
C GLN A 188 2.92 37.82 12.82
N GLN A 189 3.09 38.18 14.09
CA GLN A 189 3.75 39.42 14.49
C GLN A 189 5.21 39.40 14.02
N ALA A 190 5.48 40.08 12.92
CA ALA A 190 6.81 40.54 12.56
C ALA A 190 7.19 41.69 13.50
N THR A 191 8.07 41.40 14.46
CA THR A 191 8.73 42.43 15.26
C THR A 191 9.70 43.20 14.37
N GLN A 192 9.45 44.50 14.21
CA GLN A 192 10.37 45.45 13.60
C GLN A 192 11.62 45.61 14.48
N ARG A 193 12.81 45.66 13.87
CA ARG A 193 13.93 46.45 14.40
C ARG A 193 14.83 46.99 13.29
N SER A 194 14.55 48.25 12.93
CA SER A 194 15.46 49.37 12.59
C SER A 194 16.59 49.21 11.54
N GLU A 195 16.46 49.98 10.45
CA GLU A 195 17.55 50.65 9.69
C GLU A 195 18.29 51.70 10.56
N PRO A 196 19.47 52.32 10.21
CA PRO A 196 19.89 52.84 8.87
C PRO A 196 21.45 52.89 8.63
N PRO A 197 22.07 53.80 7.83
CA PRO A 197 22.01 54.04 6.36
C PRO A 197 23.40 54.17 5.68
N LYS A 198 23.47 54.10 4.33
CA LYS A 198 24.28 55.04 3.48
C LYS A 198 24.10 54.81 1.96
N GLN A 199 23.78 55.90 1.25
CA GLN A 199 23.87 56.10 -0.22
C GLN A 199 25.32 56.55 -0.60
N PRO A 200 25.65 56.99 -1.85
CA PRO A 200 25.23 56.61 -3.23
C PRO A 200 26.44 56.39 -4.20
N ALA A 201 26.20 55.93 -5.43
CA ALA A 201 27.02 56.24 -6.64
C ALA A 201 26.28 55.74 -7.92
N THR A 202 25.68 56.60 -8.74
CA THR A 202 26.18 57.19 -10.01
C THR A 202 26.66 56.23 -11.12
N ALA A 203 25.82 56.15 -12.16
CA ALA A 203 26.08 56.51 -13.57
C ALA A 203 26.63 55.49 -14.61
N THR A 204 25.81 55.35 -15.68
CA THR A 204 26.11 55.39 -17.14
C THR A 204 26.31 54.09 -17.97
N GLY A 205 25.42 53.94 -18.98
CA GLY A 205 25.69 53.48 -20.36
C GLY A 205 25.67 51.96 -20.62
N VAL A 206 25.25 51.39 -21.76
CA VAL A 206 24.84 51.84 -23.10
C VAL A 206 24.02 50.71 -23.77
N LEU A 207 22.97 51.13 -24.50
CA LEU A 207 22.29 50.58 -25.71
C LEU A 207 22.64 49.18 -26.26
N SER A 208 21.63 48.39 -26.64
CA SER A 208 21.36 48.05 -28.06
C SER A 208 19.95 47.48 -28.31
N ASP A 209 19.44 47.79 -29.49
CA ASP A 209 18.09 47.67 -30.04
C ASP A 209 17.50 46.26 -30.25
N GLY A 210 16.16 46.20 -30.34
CA GLY A 210 15.45 45.14 -31.07
C GLY A 210 13.97 44.93 -30.68
N LEU A 211 13.04 45.67 -31.29
CA LEU A 211 11.65 45.25 -31.51
C LEU A 211 11.58 44.65 -32.94
N PRO A 212 10.68 43.69 -33.30
CA PRO A 212 9.23 43.81 -33.16
C PRO A 212 8.50 42.53 -32.69
N GLN A 213 7.33 42.71 -32.06
CA GLN A 213 6.33 41.66 -31.87
C GLN A 213 5.49 41.52 -33.16
N PRO A 214 5.05 40.31 -33.56
CA PRO A 214 3.61 40.05 -33.41
C PRO A 214 3.21 38.59 -33.11
N GLN A 215 2.13 38.48 -32.34
CA GLN A 215 0.96 37.59 -32.48
C GLN A 215 1.15 36.11 -32.89
N SER A 216 0.87 35.20 -31.95
CA SER A 216 -0.09 34.11 -32.19
C SER A 216 -0.58 33.52 -30.86
N THR A 217 -1.86 33.71 -30.61
CA THR A 217 -2.64 32.96 -29.62
C THR A 217 -3.08 31.65 -30.26
N GLU A 218 -2.50 30.53 -29.86
CA GLU A 218 -3.14 29.21 -30.05
C GLU A 218 -3.60 28.68 -28.70
N MET A 219 -4.92 28.75 -28.49
CA MET A 219 -5.61 28.12 -27.38
C MET A 219 -5.78 26.63 -27.71
N LEU A 220 -5.05 25.75 -27.02
CA LEU A 220 -5.36 24.32 -27.06
C LEU A 220 -6.68 24.08 -26.31
N ARG A 221 -7.70 23.68 -27.08
CA ARG A 221 -9.07 23.41 -26.65
C ARG A 221 -9.17 22.02 -26.00
N ASN A 222 -9.81 21.93 -24.84
CA ASN A 222 -10.11 20.64 -24.20
C ASN A 222 -11.10 19.80 -25.02
N PRO A 223 -10.92 18.47 -25.13
CA PRO A 223 -11.82 17.61 -25.89
C PRO A 223 -13.17 17.38 -25.19
N ALA A 224 -14.20 17.13 -26.00
CA ALA A 224 -15.59 17.00 -25.60
C ALA A 224 -15.89 15.67 -24.88
N ARG A 225 -16.85 15.74 -23.94
CA ARG A 225 -17.31 14.65 -23.07
C ARG A 225 -18.17 13.65 -23.84
N VAL A 226 -17.82 12.37 -23.80
CA VAL A 226 -18.60 11.27 -24.42
C VAL A 226 -19.84 10.94 -23.56
N PRO A 227 -21.04 10.78 -24.16
CA PRO A 227 -22.23 10.38 -23.41
C PRO A 227 -22.28 8.87 -23.15
N LYS A 228 -22.71 8.50 -21.93
CA LYS A 228 -22.94 7.11 -21.51
C LYS A 228 -24.24 6.60 -22.14
N LYS A 229 -24.18 5.51 -22.91
CA LYS A 229 -25.35 4.70 -23.27
C LYS A 229 -25.55 3.64 -22.21
N GLY A 230 -26.72 3.65 -21.58
CA GLY A 230 -27.20 2.55 -20.75
C GLY A 230 -27.81 1.44 -21.59
N ARG A 231 -27.66 0.21 -21.08
CA ARG A 231 -28.72 -0.79 -21.01
C ARG A 231 -28.46 -1.63 -19.76
#